data_AF-A0A8I0L6Y8-F1
#
_entry.id   AF-A0A8I0L6Y8-F1
#
_cell.length_a   1.000
_cell.length_b   1.000
_cell.length_c   1.000
_cell.angle_alpha   90.00
_cell.angle_beta   90.00
_cell.angle_gamma   90.00
#
_symmetry.space_group_name_H-M   'P 1'
#
loop_
_entity.id
_entity.type
_entity.pdbx_description
1 polymer ?
#
loop_
_entity_poly.entity_id
_entity_poly.type
_entity_poly.pdbx_seq_one_letter_code
_entity_poly.pdbx_strand_id
1 'polypeptide(L)'
;LQKTLEMAADLNCNMLRCWGGNVYESDAFYDFCDKNGILIWQAFSLACTTPPQDDDFAKAMEIEARSVVERLRHHPSLALWAGNNEND
;
A
#
# COMPACT_ATOMS: atom_id res chain seq x y z
N LEU A 1 -11.53 -0.67 -11.27
CA LEU A 1 -10.07 -0.77 -11.07
C LEU A 1 -9.30 -0.74 -12.39
N GLN A 2 -9.49 -1.72 -13.28
CA GLN A 2 -8.73 -1.83 -14.54
C GLN A 2 -8.71 -0.54 -15.39
N LYS A 3 -9.88 0.04 -15.70
CA LYS A 3 -9.95 1.30 -16.48
C LYS A 3 -9.16 2.44 -15.83
N THR A 4 -9.14 2.54 -14.50
CA THR A 4 -8.41 3.59 -13.78
C THR A 4 -6.89 3.38 -13.87
N LEU A 5 -6.44 2.13 -13.82
CA LEU A 5 -5.04 1.78 -13.95
C LEU A 5 -4.51 1.98 -15.37
N GLU A 6 -5.33 1.63 -16.37
CA GLU A 6 -5.05 1.93 -17.78
C GLU A 6 -4.91 3.43 -18.00
N MET A 7 -5.82 4.25 -17.44
CA MET A 7 -5.69 5.71 -17.49
C MET A 7 -4.40 6.22 -16.84
N ALA A 8 -3.95 5.64 -15.73
CA ALA A 8 -2.68 6.05 -15.10
C ALA A 8 -1.48 5.77 -16.02
N ALA A 9 -1.47 4.61 -16.69
CA ALA A 9 -0.44 4.28 -17.68
C ALA A 9 -0.50 5.23 -18.89
N ASP A 10 -1.69 5.52 -19.42
CA ASP A 10 -1.91 6.42 -20.55
C ASP A 10 -1.47 7.87 -20.24
N LEU A 11 -1.58 8.28 -18.98
CA LEU A 11 -1.11 9.58 -18.50
C LEU A 11 0.42 9.64 -18.26
N ASN A 12 1.15 8.55 -18.53
CA ASN A 12 2.57 8.40 -18.24
C ASN A 12 2.92 8.52 -16.75
N CYS A 13 1.99 8.17 -15.85
CA CYS A 13 2.32 8.03 -14.44
C CYS A 13 3.24 6.82 -14.25
N ASN A 14 4.32 6.99 -13.49
CA ASN A 14 5.29 5.93 -13.20
C ASN A 14 5.26 5.47 -11.73
N MET A 15 4.41 6.09 -10.89
CA MET A 15 4.24 5.73 -9.50
C MET A 15 2.82 6.04 -9.02
N LEU A 16 2.27 5.16 -8.19
CA LEU A 16 1.05 5.36 -7.45
C LEU A 16 1.32 5.23 -5.94
N ARG A 17 0.63 6.06 -5.15
CA ARG A 17 0.68 5.97 -3.69
C ARG A 17 -0.61 5.34 -3.18
N CYS A 18 -0.51 4.15 -2.60
CA CYS A 18 -1.59 3.53 -1.84
C CYS A 18 -1.65 4.22 -0.47
N TRP A 19 -2.52 5.22 -0.36
CA TRP A 19 -2.69 6.04 0.84
C TRP A 19 -3.20 5.25 2.04
N GLY A 20 -2.70 5.56 3.24
CA GLY A 20 -2.90 4.77 4.46
C GLY A 20 -4.31 4.82 5.08
N GLY A 21 -5.24 5.63 4.56
CA GLY A 21 -6.64 5.53 4.94
C GLY A 21 -7.50 4.78 3.90
N ASN A 22 -6.86 4.18 2.90
CA ASN A 22 -7.48 3.21 2.01
C ASN A 22 -7.25 1.79 2.53
N VAL A 23 -7.69 0.79 1.78
CA VAL A 23 -7.41 -0.63 2.01
C VAL A 23 -6.11 -1.08 1.33
N TYR A 24 -5.54 -2.21 1.76
CA TYR A 24 -4.55 -2.92 0.95
C TYR A 24 -5.23 -3.46 -0.31
N GLU A 25 -4.77 -3.02 -1.47
CA GLU A 25 -5.39 -3.38 -2.76
C GLU A 25 -5.31 -4.90 -3.06
N SER A 26 -6.12 -5.32 -4.04
CA SER A 26 -6.14 -6.70 -4.56
C SER A 26 -4.85 -7.11 -5.26
N ASP A 27 -4.52 -8.40 -5.35
CA ASP A 27 -3.32 -8.89 -6.06
C ASP A 27 -3.31 -8.43 -7.54
N ALA A 28 -4.47 -8.40 -8.19
CA ALA A 28 -4.62 -7.91 -9.57
C ALA A 28 -4.16 -6.45 -9.77
N PHE A 29 -4.22 -5.61 -8.72
CA PHE A 29 -3.67 -4.26 -8.76
C PHE A 29 -2.14 -4.29 -8.87
N TYR A 30 -1.48 -5.05 -8.02
CA TYR A 30 -0.02 -5.14 -7.98
C TYR A 30 0.50 -5.86 -9.22
N ASP A 31 -0.16 -6.93 -9.67
CA ASP A 31 0.16 -7.63 -10.92
C ASP A 31 0.11 -6.70 -12.13
N PHE A 32 -0.89 -5.80 -12.18
CA PHE A 32 -0.97 -4.79 -13.23
C PHE A 32 0.22 -3.82 -13.14
N CYS A 33 0.54 -3.35 -11.95
CA CYS A 33 1.63 -2.39 -11.73
C CYS A 33 2.99 -3.00 -12.07
N ASP A 34 3.22 -4.26 -11.69
CA ASP A 34 4.38 -5.06 -12.06
C ASP A 34 4.54 -5.16 -13.58
N LYS A 35 3.45 -5.53 -14.27
CA LYS A 35 3.46 -5.71 -15.73
C LYS A 35 3.70 -4.42 -16.50
N ASN A 36 3.25 -3.28 -15.97
CA ASN A 36 3.33 -1.99 -16.63
C ASN A 36 4.47 -1.10 -16.11
N GLY A 37 5.28 -1.58 -15.16
CA GLY A 37 6.40 -0.82 -14.61
C GLY A 37 5.97 0.42 -13.83
N ILE A 38 4.81 0.37 -13.17
CA ILE A 38 4.31 1.44 -12.30
C ILE A 38 4.72 1.13 -10.88
N LEU A 39 5.50 2.00 -10.25
CA LEU A 39 5.98 1.81 -8.88
C LEU A 39 4.85 2.04 -7.86
N ILE A 40 4.91 1.32 -6.75
CA ILE A 40 3.98 1.45 -5.63
C ILE A 40 4.70 1.98 -4.40
N TRP A 41 4.18 3.08 -3.87
CA TRP A 41 4.41 3.52 -2.51
C TRP A 41 3.25 3.03 -1.65
N GLN A 42 3.48 2.01 -0.83
CA GLN A 42 2.48 1.38 0.01
C GLN A 42 2.52 1.92 1.45
N ALA A 43 1.44 2.53 1.91
CA ALA A 43 1.25 2.82 3.34
C ALA A 43 0.56 1.66 4.07
N PHE A 44 0.84 1.48 5.36
CA PHE A 44 -0.04 0.70 6.24
C PHE A 44 -1.32 1.48 6.55
N SER A 45 -2.37 0.78 6.98
CA SER A 45 -3.73 1.31 7.20
C SER A 45 -3.84 2.21 8.44
N LEU A 46 -3.01 3.25 8.50
CA LEU A 46 -2.94 4.26 9.54
C LEU A 46 -2.92 5.64 8.89
N ALA A 47 -3.91 6.49 9.16
CA ALA A 47 -3.99 7.82 8.57
C ALA A 47 -4.70 8.87 9.41
N CYS A 48 -4.12 10.07 9.46
CA CYS A 48 -4.70 11.32 9.96
C CYS A 48 -5.27 11.23 11.38
N THR A 49 -4.72 10.34 12.21
CA THR A 49 -5.17 10.17 13.59
C THR A 49 -4.11 9.47 14.41
N THR A 50 -4.06 9.77 15.71
CA THR A 50 -3.23 9.03 16.65
C THR A 50 -3.91 7.69 16.97
N PRO A 51 -3.37 6.54 16.54
CA PRO A 51 -3.92 5.24 16.92
C PRO A 51 -3.65 4.97 18.41
N PRO A 52 -4.37 4.01 19.03
CA PRO A 52 -4.06 3.55 20.38
C PRO A 52 -2.57 3.17 20.53
N GLN A 53 -1.98 3.49 21.68
CA GLN A 53 -0.56 3.29 21.98
C GLN A 53 -0.33 2.19 23.02
N ASP A 54 -1.25 1.23 23.10
CA ASP A 54 -1.18 0.09 24.01
C ASP A 54 -0.64 -1.18 23.33
N ASP A 55 -0.21 -2.14 24.16
CA ASP A 55 0.41 -3.39 23.70
C ASP A 55 -0.54 -4.25 22.86
N ASP A 56 -1.85 -4.15 23.08
CA ASP A 56 -2.83 -4.98 22.36
C ASP A 56 -3.03 -4.45 20.94
N PHE A 57 -3.08 -3.12 20.77
CA PHE A 57 -3.05 -2.48 19.46
C PHE A 57 -1.72 -2.76 18.74
N ALA A 58 -0.58 -2.67 19.44
CA ALA A 58 0.72 -2.97 18.85
C ALA A 58 0.79 -4.42 18.32
N LYS A 59 0.28 -5.40 19.08
CA LYS A 59 0.20 -6.81 18.62
C LYS A 59 -0.73 -6.97 17.42
N ALA A 60 -1.89 -6.31 17.42
CA ALA A 60 -2.82 -6.35 16.29
C ALA A 60 -2.15 -5.79 15.02
N MET A 61 -1.46 -4.66 15.14
CA MET A 61 -0.69 -4.05 14.06
C MET A 61 0.46 -4.94 13.58
N GLU A 62 1.16 -5.64 14.49
CA GLU A 62 2.22 -6.58 14.10
C GLU A 62 1.65 -7.73 13.24
N ILE A 63 0.53 -8.31 13.65
CA ILE A 63 -0.14 -9.40 12.92
C ILE A 63 -0.57 -8.91 11.53
N GLU A 64 -1.19 -7.74 11.45
CA GLU A 64 -1.60 -7.14 10.18
C GLU A 64 -0.38 -6.86 9.28
N ALA A 65 0.61 -6.15 9.80
CA ALA A 65 1.78 -5.73 9.04
C ALA A 65 2.55 -6.95 8.50
N ARG A 66 2.72 -8.00 9.32
CA ARG A 66 3.35 -9.25 8.90
C ARG A 66 2.59 -9.90 7.75
N SER A 67 1.27 -10.05 7.88
CA SER A 67 0.41 -10.65 6.85
C SER A 67 0.51 -9.89 5.51
N VAL A 68 0.44 -8.56 5.57
CA VAL A 68 0.51 -7.69 4.38
C VAL A 68 1.89 -7.75 3.73
N VAL A 69 2.96 -7.67 4.52
CA VAL A 69 4.34 -7.75 4.00
C VAL A 69 4.59 -9.11 3.38
N GLU A 70 4.20 -10.20 4.04
CA GLU A 70 4.36 -11.55 3.48
C GLU A 70 3.60 -11.73 2.17
N ARG A 71 2.37 -11.19 2.08
CA ARG A 71 1.58 -11.20 0.83
C ARG A 71 2.26 -10.41 -0.28
N LEU A 72 2.70 -9.17 -0.02
CA LEU A 72 3.05 -8.23 -1.09
C LEU A 72 4.54 -8.12 -1.42
N ARG A 73 5.45 -8.58 -0.56
CA ARG A 73 6.91 -8.40 -0.69
C ARG A 73 7.54 -8.96 -1.97
N HIS A 74 6.81 -9.76 -2.73
CA HIS A 74 7.30 -10.39 -3.96
C HIS A 74 7.00 -9.56 -5.22
N HIS A 75 6.19 -8.50 -5.12
CA HIS A 75 5.87 -7.62 -6.24
C HIS A 75 7.04 -6.66 -6.52
N PRO A 76 7.69 -6.71 -7.71
CA PRO A 76 8.77 -5.79 -8.05
C PRO A 76 8.32 -4.32 -8.18
N SER A 77 7.05 -4.05 -8.41
CA SER A 77 6.51 -2.68 -8.41
C SER A 77 6.61 -2.02 -7.03
N LEU A 78 6.64 -2.79 -5.95
CA LEU A 78 6.67 -2.26 -4.61
C LEU A 78 8.00 -1.58 -4.28
N ALA A 79 8.00 -0.25 -4.27
CA ALA A 79 9.19 0.57 -4.12
C ALA A 79 9.45 1.01 -2.67
N LEU A 80 8.39 1.23 -1.89
CA LEU A 80 8.48 1.78 -0.54
C LEU A 80 7.33 1.31 0.35
N TRP A 81 7.67 0.99 1.59
CA TRP A 81 6.73 0.88 2.71
C TRP A 81 6.71 2.18 3.51
N ALA A 82 5.54 2.73 3.77
CA ALA A 82 5.33 3.85 4.69
C ALA A 82 4.49 3.42 5.89
N GLY A 83 4.94 3.79 7.08
CA GLY A 83 4.30 3.39 8.34
C GLY A 83 2.88 3.94 8.51
N ASN A 84 2.61 5.15 8.03
CA ASN A 84 1.33 5.84 8.18
C ASN A 84 1.17 6.99 7.16
N ASN A 85 0.07 7.74 7.28
CA ASN A 85 -0.13 9.05 6.68
C ASN A 85 -0.43 10.11 7.74
N GLU A 86 0.44 11.10 7.90
CA GLU A 86 0.20 12.31 8.72
C GLU A 86 -0.20 12.00 10.18
N ASN A 87 0.39 10.96 10.75
CA ASN A 87 0.32 10.72 12.18
C ASN A 87 1.58 11.33 12.80
N ASP A 88 1.50 12.62 13.15
CA ASP A 88 2.55 13.40 13.82
C ASP A 88 2.28 13.53 15.33
#